data_AF-A0A835DIW8-F1
#
_entry.id   AF-A0A835DIW8-F1
#
_cell.length_a   1.000
_cell.length_b   1.000
_cell.length_c   1.000
_cell.angle_alpha   90.00
_cell.angle_beta   90.00
_cell.angle_gamma   90.00
#
_symmetry.space_group_name_H-M   'P 1'
#
loop_
_entity.id
_entity.type
_entity.pdbx_description
1 polymer ?
#
loop_
_entity_poly.entity_id
_entity_poly.type
_entity_poly.pdbx_seq_one_letter_code
_entity_poly.pdbx_strand_id
1 'polypeptide(L)'
;MITFRDLYSVLSAVVPLYVTMFLAYLSVKWWKIFTPDQCAGINRFVAIFAVPLLSFEFISRINPYKMDLLFIAADGVSKVLILLVLFCWAKFSKRGSLDWAITLFSLSTLPNTLVMGIPLLKSMYGDDKEGLMIQAVVLQCIIWYTLMLFLFEYREARILILQKFNGSSASNTQRSGENLGGTQKVSSGVEDEVVHVIVTRPSNLGSPDSDPQTAQNLTKVAPDSRQFKPIIAAETEQDGVCEQSVQSCRSQEENNIKGKTGEGEKSVTVEVPEHSSSISSKMLGLILKTVWFKLVRNPNSYASLLGLSWALASCRWGIKKPQIMENSVTILSDAGLGMAMFSLGLFMALQPRIIACGNRLAVYGMLVRFLAGPAVMAVAAIGVGLRGTVLRVSIVQAALPQGIVPFVFAREYNLHADVLSTA
;
A
#
# COMPACT_ATOMS: atom_id res chain seq x y z
N MET A 1 -8.38 11.14 36.84
CA MET A 1 -9.32 10.04 36.55
C MET A 1 -10.07 10.44 35.30
N ILE A 2 -10.19 9.57 34.29
CA ILE A 2 -10.88 9.90 33.03
C ILE A 2 -12.35 10.19 33.37
N THR A 3 -12.84 11.37 33.01
CA THR A 3 -14.23 11.77 33.24
C THR A 3 -15.14 11.25 32.13
N PHE A 4 -16.45 11.23 32.35
CA PHE A 4 -17.42 10.87 31.30
C PHE A 4 -17.32 11.81 30.09
N ARG A 5 -16.98 13.09 30.33
CA ARG A 5 -16.74 14.07 29.27
C ARG A 5 -15.53 13.70 28.40
N ASP A 6 -14.46 13.22 29.04
CA ASP A 6 -13.25 12.75 28.34
C ASP A 6 -13.57 11.52 27.48
N LEU A 7 -14.33 10.56 28.02
CA LEU A 7 -14.79 9.40 27.27
C LEU A 7 -15.65 9.80 26.06
N TYR A 8 -16.60 10.71 26.25
CA TYR A 8 -17.45 11.22 25.16
C TYR A 8 -16.63 11.90 24.06
N SER A 9 -15.61 12.69 24.42
CA SER A 9 -14.71 13.33 23.47
C SER A 9 -14.01 12.30 22.57
N VAL A 10 -13.44 11.25 23.17
CA VAL A 10 -12.79 10.17 22.42
C VAL A 10 -13.79 9.43 21.54
N LEU A 11 -14.95 9.05 22.07
CA LEU A 11 -15.99 8.38 21.30
C LEU A 11 -16.47 9.25 20.13
N SER A 12 -16.63 10.56 20.32
CA SER A 12 -17.09 11.47 19.27
C SER A 12 -16.14 11.56 18.07
N ALA A 13 -14.83 11.38 18.30
CA ALA A 13 -13.83 11.34 17.23
C ALA A 13 -13.78 9.97 16.52
N VAL A 14 -14.06 8.89 17.26
CA VAL A 14 -13.81 7.52 16.82
C VAL A 14 -15.06 6.84 16.23
N VAL A 15 -16.24 7.07 16.81
CA VAL A 15 -17.51 6.47 16.38
C VAL A 15 -17.84 6.76 14.90
N PRO A 16 -17.70 7.99 14.38
CA PRO A 16 -18.02 8.27 12.97
C PRO A 16 -17.24 7.38 11.99
N LEU A 17 -16.01 7.00 12.34
CA LEU A 17 -15.14 6.18 11.51
C LEU A 17 -15.50 4.69 11.55
N TYR A 18 -16.00 4.21 12.69
CA TYR A 18 -16.57 2.87 12.76
C TYR A 18 -17.94 2.79 12.09
N VAL A 19 -18.71 3.90 12.08
CA VAL A 19 -19.95 3.99 11.30
C VAL A 19 -19.67 3.84 9.81
N THR A 20 -18.66 4.53 9.26
CA THR A 20 -18.29 4.36 7.84
C THR A 20 -17.79 2.95 7.53
N MET A 21 -16.98 2.35 8.41
CA MET A 21 -16.53 0.96 8.28
C MET A 21 -17.71 -0.03 8.30
N PHE A 22 -18.68 0.15 9.21
CA PHE A 22 -19.86 -0.70 9.29
C PHE A 22 -20.75 -0.57 8.05
N LEU A 23 -20.99 0.66 7.58
CA LEU A 23 -21.74 0.90 6.35
C LEU A 23 -21.09 0.22 5.14
N ALA A 24 -19.76 0.29 5.02
CA ALA A 24 -19.01 -0.43 4.01
C ALA A 24 -19.25 -1.95 4.10
N TYR A 25 -19.18 -2.49 5.31
CA TYR A 25 -19.41 -3.91 5.54
C TYR A 25 -20.82 -4.34 5.09
N LEU A 26 -21.85 -3.58 5.46
CA LEU A 26 -23.24 -3.85 5.06
C LEU A 26 -23.44 -3.75 3.54
N SER A 27 -22.78 -2.78 2.92
CA SER A 27 -22.91 -2.51 1.48
C SER A 27 -22.51 -3.70 0.61
N VAL A 28 -21.52 -4.49 1.07
CA VAL A 28 -21.08 -5.70 0.37
C VAL A 28 -21.87 -6.92 0.83
N LYS A 29 -22.05 -7.08 2.15
CA LYS A 29 -22.62 -8.32 2.71
C LYS A 29 -24.11 -8.47 2.46
N TRP A 30 -24.87 -7.38 2.55
CA TRP A 30 -26.34 -7.39 2.42
C TRP A 30 -26.81 -6.70 1.16
N TRP A 31 -26.29 -5.51 0.86
CA TRP A 31 -26.78 -4.74 -0.30
C TRP A 31 -26.12 -5.13 -1.62
N LYS A 32 -24.99 -5.86 -1.59
CA LYS A 32 -24.21 -6.29 -2.78
C LYS A 32 -23.93 -5.15 -3.78
N ILE A 33 -23.70 -3.94 -3.27
CA ILE A 33 -23.49 -2.73 -4.08
C ILE A 33 -22.13 -2.76 -4.78
N PHE A 34 -21.10 -3.27 -4.09
CA PHE A 34 -19.72 -3.24 -4.59
C PHE A 34 -19.22 -4.63 -5.00
N THR A 35 -18.53 -4.68 -6.13
CA THR A 35 -17.77 -5.85 -6.59
C THR A 35 -16.37 -5.88 -5.96
N PRO A 36 -15.69 -7.05 -5.92
CA PRO A 36 -14.31 -7.14 -5.42
C PRO A 36 -13.34 -6.19 -6.13
N ASP A 37 -13.49 -6.02 -7.45
CA ASP A 37 -12.65 -5.11 -8.26
C ASP A 37 -12.89 -3.65 -7.90
N GLN A 38 -14.14 -3.26 -7.66
CA GLN A 38 -14.46 -1.91 -7.16
C GLN A 38 -13.87 -1.67 -5.77
N CYS A 39 -13.90 -2.69 -4.90
CA CYS A 39 -13.28 -2.61 -3.57
C CYS A 39 -11.75 -2.45 -3.67
N ALA A 40 -11.10 -3.13 -4.61
CA ALA A 40 -9.68 -2.95 -4.90
C ALA A 40 -9.39 -1.55 -5.45
N GLY A 41 -10.23 -1.05 -6.36
CA GLY A 41 -10.14 0.32 -6.88
C GLY A 41 -10.23 1.39 -5.79
N ILE A 42 -11.14 1.22 -4.83
CA ILE A 42 -11.26 2.11 -3.66
C ILE A 42 -9.99 2.05 -2.81
N ASN A 43 -9.45 0.86 -2.52
CA ASN A 43 -8.21 0.74 -1.76
C ASN A 43 -7.04 1.45 -2.46
N ARG A 44 -6.91 1.25 -3.78
CA ARG A 44 -5.86 1.87 -4.58
C ARG A 44 -5.98 3.38 -4.62
N PHE A 45 -7.19 3.92 -4.72
CA PHE A 45 -7.43 5.36 -4.58
C PHE A 45 -6.95 5.88 -3.22
N VAL A 46 -7.26 5.16 -2.14
CA VAL A 46 -6.82 5.53 -0.80
C VAL A 46 -5.28 5.50 -0.70
N ALA A 47 -4.64 4.45 -1.20
CA ALA A 47 -3.19 4.29 -1.16
C ALA A 47 -2.41 5.34 -1.97
N ILE A 48 -2.96 5.75 -3.13
CA ILE A 48 -2.28 6.61 -4.11
C ILE A 48 -2.58 8.11 -3.88
N PHE A 49 -3.76 8.47 -3.38
CA PHE A 49 -4.17 9.87 -3.24
C PHE A 49 -4.42 10.27 -1.78
N ALA A 50 -5.28 9.54 -1.08
CA ALA A 50 -5.69 9.91 0.27
C ALA A 50 -4.53 9.87 1.29
N VAL A 51 -3.84 8.73 1.39
CA VAL A 51 -2.76 8.54 2.39
C VAL A 51 -1.59 9.50 2.19
N PRO A 52 -1.11 9.76 0.95
CA PRO A 52 -0.08 10.78 0.71
C PRO A 52 -0.52 12.17 1.17
N LEU A 53 -1.74 12.60 0.83
CA LEU A 53 -2.22 13.94 1.19
C LEU A 53 -2.48 14.09 2.69
N LEU A 54 -3.00 13.03 3.32
CA LEU A 54 -3.11 12.93 4.76
C LEU A 54 -1.73 13.10 5.42
N SER A 55 -0.72 12.38 4.92
CA SER A 55 0.66 12.47 5.42
C SER A 55 1.21 13.88 5.23
N PHE A 56 1.05 14.47 4.04
CA PHE A 56 1.47 15.85 3.76
C PHE A 56 0.81 16.85 4.73
N GLU A 57 -0.50 16.74 4.94
CA GLU A 57 -1.24 17.63 5.84
C GLU A 57 -0.66 17.60 7.25
N PHE A 58 -0.53 16.41 7.85
CA PHE A 58 -0.01 16.27 9.20
C PHE A 58 1.43 16.74 9.32
N ILE A 59 2.29 16.40 8.36
CA ILE A 59 3.70 16.83 8.38
C ILE A 59 3.79 18.35 8.26
N SER A 60 2.99 18.97 7.39
CA SER A 60 3.03 20.41 7.13
C SER A 60 2.59 21.29 8.31
N ARG A 61 1.86 20.72 9.28
CA ARG A 61 1.35 21.43 10.47
C ARG A 61 2.35 21.45 11.64
N ILE A 62 3.41 20.64 11.60
CA ILE A 62 4.38 20.55 12.70
C ILE A 62 5.45 21.63 12.63
N ASN A 63 5.96 22.02 13.80
CA ASN A 63 7.24 22.70 13.94
C ASN A 63 8.37 21.70 14.28
N PRO A 64 9.22 21.30 13.31
CA PRO A 64 10.27 20.31 13.54
C PRO A 64 11.31 20.72 14.58
N TYR A 65 11.46 22.04 14.82
CA TYR A 65 12.45 22.58 15.75
C TYR A 65 12.02 22.54 17.22
N LYS A 66 10.74 22.27 17.50
CA LYS A 66 10.19 22.22 18.87
C LYS A 66 9.81 20.79 19.28
N MET A 67 10.35 19.78 18.60
CA MET A 67 10.02 18.39 18.92
C MET A 67 10.77 17.89 20.16
N ASP A 68 10.14 17.00 20.93
CA ASP A 68 10.77 16.39 22.09
C ASP A 68 11.73 15.29 21.62
N LEU A 69 13.03 15.59 21.68
CA LEU A 69 14.07 14.71 21.15
C LEU A 69 14.19 13.39 21.92
N LEU A 70 13.88 13.38 23.22
CA LEU A 70 13.91 12.16 24.04
C LEU A 70 12.76 11.23 23.61
N PHE A 71 11.57 11.80 23.40
CA PHE A 71 10.43 11.04 22.89
C PHE A 71 10.71 10.47 21.48
N ILE A 72 11.25 11.26 20.56
CA ILE A 72 11.66 10.82 19.23
C ILE A 72 12.70 9.70 19.31
N ALA A 73 13.71 9.87 20.17
CA ALA A 73 14.76 8.87 20.36
C ALA A 73 14.20 7.55 20.88
N ALA A 74 13.28 7.57 21.85
CA ALA A 74 12.65 6.34 22.32
C ALA A 74 11.76 5.67 21.29
N ASP A 75 10.98 6.45 20.53
CA ASP A 75 10.21 5.91 19.42
C ASP A 75 11.14 5.20 18.41
N GLY A 76 12.24 5.86 18.03
CA GLY A 76 13.23 5.31 17.13
C GLY A 76 13.94 4.08 17.66
N VAL A 77 14.41 4.10 18.90
CA VAL A 77 15.07 2.96 19.54
C VAL A 77 14.13 1.77 19.64
N SER A 78 12.86 1.98 20.02
CA SER A 78 11.88 0.89 20.12
C SER A 78 11.69 0.16 18.78
N LYS A 79 11.60 0.92 17.68
CA LYS A 79 11.39 0.37 16.34
C LYS A 79 12.64 -0.27 15.76
N VAL A 80 13.81 0.32 16.01
CA VAL A 80 15.10 -0.29 15.65
C VAL A 80 15.31 -1.61 16.39
N LEU A 81 14.99 -1.67 17.69
CA LEU A 81 15.06 -2.91 18.47
C LEU A 81 14.14 -4.01 17.87
N ILE A 82 12.89 -3.66 17.54
CA ILE A 82 11.96 -4.60 16.88
C ILE A 82 12.52 -5.07 15.53
N LEU A 83 13.03 -4.15 14.70
CA LEU A 83 13.63 -4.51 13.40
C LEU A 83 14.83 -5.43 13.56
N LEU A 84 15.70 -5.20 14.54
CA LEU A 84 16.85 -6.06 14.80
C LEU A 84 16.40 -7.47 15.23
N VAL A 85 15.44 -7.56 16.14
CA VAL A 85 14.88 -8.84 16.59
C VAL A 85 14.24 -9.60 15.41
N LEU A 86 13.44 -8.92 14.59
CA LEU A 86 12.79 -9.53 13.43
C LEU A 86 13.78 -9.91 12.33
N PHE A 87 14.82 -9.11 12.12
CA PHE A 87 15.90 -9.42 11.17
C PHE A 87 16.71 -10.64 11.63
N CYS A 88 17.08 -10.70 12.91
CA CYS A 88 17.73 -11.87 13.50
C CYS A 88 16.85 -13.11 13.39
N TRP A 89 15.55 -12.98 13.69
CA TRP A 89 14.61 -14.09 13.54
C TRP A 89 14.48 -14.54 12.08
N ALA A 90 14.34 -13.61 11.13
CA ALA A 90 14.24 -13.92 9.71
C ALA A 90 15.51 -14.56 9.13
N LYS A 91 16.70 -14.21 9.67
CA LYS A 91 17.99 -14.72 9.18
C LYS A 91 18.42 -16.04 9.82
N PHE A 92 18.16 -16.22 11.11
CA PHE A 92 18.70 -17.36 11.88
C PHE A 92 17.66 -18.42 12.22
N SER A 93 16.36 -18.14 12.07
CA SER A 93 15.32 -19.12 12.35
C SER A 93 14.93 -19.88 11.08
N LYS A 94 14.80 -21.21 11.20
CA LYS A 94 14.22 -22.08 10.15
C LYS A 94 12.75 -21.78 9.82
N ARG A 95 12.08 -20.97 10.64
CA ARG A 95 10.69 -20.51 10.43
C ARG A 95 10.63 -19.03 10.06
N GLY A 96 11.78 -18.39 9.86
CA GLY A 96 11.87 -16.97 9.55
C GLY A 96 11.38 -16.71 8.14
N SER A 97 10.52 -15.71 7.97
CA SER A 97 10.08 -15.26 6.65
C SER A 97 10.10 -13.74 6.60
N LEU A 98 10.57 -13.21 5.48
CA LEU A 98 10.56 -11.77 5.21
C LEU A 98 9.13 -11.22 5.25
N ASP A 99 8.18 -11.96 4.68
CA ASP A 99 6.76 -11.61 4.64
C ASP A 99 6.19 -11.45 6.06
N TRP A 100 6.49 -12.41 6.95
CA TRP A 100 6.10 -12.34 8.35
C TRP A 100 6.85 -11.26 9.14
N ALA A 101 8.13 -11.00 8.81
CA ALA A 101 8.89 -9.92 9.44
C ALA A 101 8.26 -8.55 9.11
N ILE A 102 7.84 -8.31 7.86
CA ILE A 102 7.15 -7.07 7.49
C ILE A 102 5.81 -6.95 8.24
N THR A 103 5.02 -8.01 8.27
CA THR A 103 3.72 -8.02 8.97
C THR A 103 3.88 -7.81 10.47
N LEU A 104 4.82 -8.49 11.13
CA LEU A 104 5.07 -8.34 12.56
C LEU A 104 5.64 -6.97 12.91
N PHE A 105 6.52 -6.41 12.07
CA PHE A 105 7.00 -5.04 12.23
C PHE A 105 5.83 -4.06 12.16
N SER A 106 5.01 -4.17 11.11
CA SER A 106 3.85 -3.32 10.91
C SER A 106 2.86 -3.39 12.07
N LEU A 107 2.58 -4.61 12.55
CA LEU A 107 1.67 -4.86 13.64
C LEU A 107 2.18 -4.34 14.99
N SER A 108 3.47 -4.50 15.29
CA SER A 108 4.03 -4.09 16.58
C SER A 108 4.32 -2.60 16.69
N THR A 109 4.53 -1.91 15.55
CA THR A 109 5.12 -0.56 15.54
C THR A 109 4.24 0.54 14.97
N LEU A 110 3.14 0.22 14.27
CA LEU A 110 2.32 1.19 13.54
C LEU A 110 0.88 1.31 14.10
N PRO A 111 0.73 1.93 15.30
CA PRO A 111 -0.57 2.22 15.91
C PRO A 111 -1.45 3.16 15.09
N ASN A 112 -2.74 3.15 15.44
CA ASN A 112 -3.70 4.18 15.09
C ASN A 112 -3.55 5.45 15.94
N THR A 113 -2.37 6.08 15.84
CA THR A 113 -2.05 7.32 16.58
C THR A 113 -2.91 8.49 16.09
N LEU A 114 -3.23 8.52 14.79
CA LEU A 114 -3.99 9.60 14.16
C LEU A 114 -5.44 9.69 14.64
N VAL A 115 -6.19 8.60 14.52
CA VAL A 115 -7.63 8.61 14.79
C VAL A 115 -7.91 8.49 16.28
N MET A 116 -7.22 7.57 16.96
CA MET A 116 -7.51 7.27 18.36
C MET A 116 -6.51 7.93 19.31
N GLY A 117 -5.22 7.94 18.96
CA GLY A 117 -4.16 8.43 19.83
C GLY A 117 -4.31 9.91 20.20
N ILE A 118 -4.51 10.78 19.21
CA ILE A 118 -4.65 12.23 19.42
C ILE A 118 -5.83 12.55 20.35
N PRO A 119 -7.09 12.15 20.07
CA PRO A 119 -8.22 12.41 20.96
C PRO A 119 -8.05 11.79 22.35
N LEU A 120 -7.53 10.56 22.43
CA LEU A 120 -7.34 9.86 23.69
C LEU A 120 -6.34 10.61 24.58
N LEU A 121 -5.19 10.99 24.06
CA LEU A 121 -4.19 11.67 24.87
C LEU A 121 -4.61 13.08 25.27
N LYS A 122 -5.27 13.80 24.37
CA LYS A 122 -5.85 15.12 24.67
C LYS A 122 -6.80 15.00 25.87
N SER A 123 -7.64 13.97 25.89
CA SER A 123 -8.58 13.72 26.99
C SER A 123 -7.91 13.27 28.30
N MET A 124 -6.83 12.49 28.23
CA MET A 124 -6.17 11.90 29.41
C MET A 124 -5.13 12.82 30.07
N TYR A 125 -4.43 13.61 29.26
CA TYR A 125 -3.24 14.35 29.68
C TYR A 125 -3.31 15.84 29.35
N GLY A 126 -4.39 16.32 28.73
CA GLY A 126 -4.58 17.70 28.31
C GLY A 126 -3.88 18.05 27.00
N ASP A 127 -4.10 19.28 26.52
CA ASP A 127 -3.59 19.78 25.24
C ASP A 127 -2.05 19.77 25.17
N ASP A 128 -1.37 19.89 26.31
CA ASP A 128 0.09 19.93 26.41
C ASP A 128 0.80 18.65 25.91
N LYS A 129 0.08 17.53 25.82
CA LYS A 129 0.62 16.22 25.38
C LYS A 129 0.14 15.76 24.02
N GLU A 130 -0.80 16.50 23.41
CA GLU A 130 -1.24 16.28 22.02
C GLU A 130 -0.05 16.35 21.05
N GLY A 131 0.86 17.30 21.28
CA GLY A 131 2.06 17.51 20.48
C GLY A 131 2.95 16.28 20.37
N LEU A 132 3.01 15.42 21.39
CA LEU A 132 3.81 14.18 21.35
C LEU A 132 3.22 13.15 20.36
N MET A 133 1.89 13.05 20.27
CA MET A 133 1.24 12.16 19.29
C MET A 133 1.44 12.65 17.88
N ILE A 134 1.28 13.96 17.69
CA ILE A 134 1.53 14.61 16.40
C ILE A 134 2.98 14.36 15.96
N GLN A 135 3.96 14.49 16.87
CA GLN A 135 5.36 14.13 16.61
C GLN A 135 5.55 12.67 16.20
N ALA A 136 4.93 11.73 16.92
CA ALA A 136 4.98 10.30 16.58
C ALA A 136 4.41 10.01 15.19
N VAL A 137 3.26 10.60 14.86
CA VAL A 137 2.61 10.48 13.55
C VAL A 137 3.53 10.96 12.44
N VAL A 138 4.21 12.09 12.61
CA VAL A 138 5.09 12.62 11.58
C VAL A 138 6.34 11.79 11.40
N LEU A 139 6.93 11.29 12.50
CA LEU A 139 8.02 10.33 12.40
C LEU A 139 7.58 9.04 11.70
N GLN A 140 6.34 8.60 11.97
CA GLN A 140 5.70 7.46 11.32
C GLN A 140 5.52 7.68 9.82
N CYS A 141 5.03 8.83 9.38
CA CYS A 141 4.91 9.15 7.96
C CYS A 141 6.27 9.25 7.25
N ILE A 142 7.23 9.98 7.83
CA ILE A 142 8.52 10.27 7.17
C ILE A 142 9.42 9.04 7.15
N ILE A 143 9.62 8.39 8.29
CA ILE A 143 10.61 7.33 8.45
C ILE A 143 9.96 5.96 8.31
N TRP A 144 8.96 5.65 9.15
CA TRP A 144 8.52 4.28 9.33
C TRP A 144 7.65 3.76 8.18
N TYR A 145 6.79 4.59 7.60
CA TYR A 145 6.03 4.24 6.40
C TYR A 145 6.93 4.19 5.16
N THR A 146 7.91 5.09 5.02
CA THR A 146 8.89 5.00 3.94
C THR A 146 9.70 3.70 4.05
N LEU A 147 10.10 3.30 5.25
CA LEU A 147 10.76 2.02 5.50
C LEU A 147 9.84 0.83 5.18
N MET A 148 8.57 0.89 5.59
CA MET A 148 7.59 -0.15 5.28
C MET A 148 7.40 -0.31 3.76
N LEU A 149 7.25 0.80 3.04
CA LEU A 149 7.17 0.80 1.57
C LEU A 149 8.44 0.26 0.92
N PHE A 150 9.62 0.64 1.44
CA PHE A 150 10.89 0.05 1.00
C PHE A 150 10.89 -1.47 1.17
N LEU A 151 10.44 -1.99 2.32
CA LEU A 151 10.39 -3.43 2.58
C LEU A 151 9.40 -4.16 1.65
N PHE A 152 8.23 -3.56 1.37
CA PHE A 152 7.28 -4.11 0.41
C PHE A 152 7.84 -4.13 -1.01
N GLU A 153 8.42 -3.03 -1.47
CA GLU A 153 9.04 -2.98 -2.80
C GLU A 153 10.23 -3.92 -2.89
N TYR A 154 11.00 -4.09 -1.81
CA TYR A 154 12.09 -5.05 -1.73
C TYR A 154 11.59 -6.48 -1.87
N ARG A 155 10.50 -6.84 -1.20
CA ARG A 155 9.85 -8.14 -1.35
C ARG A 155 9.46 -8.41 -2.80
N GLU A 156 8.73 -7.49 -3.42
CA GLU A 156 8.26 -7.63 -4.81
C GLU A 156 9.44 -7.70 -5.80
N ALA A 157 10.43 -6.80 -5.67
CA ALA A 157 11.60 -6.79 -6.52
C ALA A 157 12.43 -8.08 -6.36
N ARG A 158 12.55 -8.61 -5.14
CA ARG A 158 13.24 -9.88 -4.88
C ARG A 158 12.53 -11.04 -5.57
N ILE A 159 11.21 -11.15 -5.45
CA ILE A 159 10.43 -12.20 -6.12
C ILE A 159 10.60 -12.13 -7.64
N LEU A 160 10.43 -10.94 -8.22
CA LEU A 160 10.55 -10.71 -9.66
C LEU A 160 11.95 -11.05 -10.21
N ILE A 161 13.01 -10.65 -9.52
CA ILE A 161 14.38 -10.89 -9.98
C ILE A 161 14.74 -12.37 -9.82
N LEU A 162 14.36 -13.02 -8.72
CA LEU A 162 14.58 -14.46 -8.55
C LEU A 162 13.87 -15.27 -9.64
N GLN A 163 12.64 -14.91 -10.00
CA GLN A 163 11.91 -15.55 -11.10
C GLN A 163 12.62 -15.38 -12.45
N LYS A 164 13.12 -14.17 -12.76
CA LYS A 164 13.86 -13.93 -14.01
C LYS A 164 15.14 -14.76 -14.09
N PHE A 165 15.93 -14.82 -13.02
CA PHE A 165 17.18 -15.57 -13.01
C PHE A 165 16.95 -17.08 -13.08
N ASN A 166 15.97 -17.61 -12.33
CA ASN A 166 15.62 -19.03 -12.39
C ASN A 166 15.02 -19.42 -13.76
N GLY A 167 14.20 -18.55 -14.35
CA GLY A 167 13.65 -18.73 -15.69
C GLY A 167 14.72 -18.71 -16.80
N SER A 168 15.71 -17.82 -16.70
CA SER A 168 16.86 -17.80 -17.62
C SER A 168 17.77 -19.02 -17.48
N SER A 169 17.86 -19.62 -16.29
CA SER A 169 18.57 -20.89 -16.10
C SER A 169 17.83 -22.07 -16.74
N ALA A 170 16.50 -22.11 -16.64
CA ALA A 170 15.68 -23.16 -17.27
C ALA A 170 15.69 -23.08 -18.81
N SER A 171 15.66 -21.87 -19.39
CA SER A 171 15.72 -21.69 -20.85
C SER A 171 17.09 -22.05 -21.46
N ASN A 172 18.16 -22.09 -20.67
CA ASN A 172 19.49 -22.49 -21.13
C ASN A 172 19.72 -24.01 -21.08
N THR A 173 18.98 -24.77 -20.29
CA THR A 173 19.10 -26.24 -20.23
C THR A 173 18.41 -26.94 -21.40
N GLN A 174 17.52 -26.26 -22.12
CA GLN A 174 16.78 -26.83 -23.25
C GLN A 174 17.44 -26.60 -24.63
N ARG A 175 18.61 -25.93 -24.68
CA ARG A 175 19.38 -25.70 -25.92
C ARG A 175 20.59 -26.62 -26.10
N SER A 176 20.81 -27.59 -25.22
CA SER A 176 21.90 -28.56 -25.35
C SER A 176 21.34 -29.91 -25.77
N GLY A 177 20.99 -30.02 -27.05
CA GLY A 177 20.47 -31.25 -27.61
C GLY A 177 19.83 -31.10 -28.99
N GLU A 178 20.53 -30.47 -29.95
CA GLU A 178 20.41 -30.78 -31.39
C GLU A 178 21.50 -30.05 -32.21
N ASN A 179 21.88 -30.66 -33.31
CA ASN A 179 23.20 -30.65 -33.94
C ASN A 179 23.57 -29.44 -34.85
N LEU A 180 24.89 -29.27 -34.96
CA LEU A 180 25.72 -28.85 -36.11
C LEU A 180 25.31 -27.68 -37.03
N GLY A 181 26.21 -26.69 -37.09
CA GLY A 181 26.69 -26.10 -38.34
C GLY A 181 26.23 -24.68 -38.64
N GLY A 182 27.12 -23.69 -38.44
CA GLY A 182 26.91 -22.33 -38.96
C GLY A 182 27.71 -21.26 -38.22
N THR A 183 28.88 -20.93 -38.74
CA THR A 183 29.73 -19.81 -38.34
C THR A 183 28.98 -18.48 -38.35
N GLN A 184 28.96 -17.72 -37.23
CA GLN A 184 29.41 -16.31 -37.22
C GLN A 184 29.35 -15.61 -35.84
N LYS A 185 30.53 -15.08 -35.49
CA LYS A 185 30.90 -13.89 -34.73
C LYS A 185 29.92 -13.26 -33.73
N VAL A 186 30.39 -13.28 -32.47
CA VAL A 186 30.13 -12.30 -31.42
C VAL A 186 30.40 -10.88 -31.93
N SER A 187 29.44 -9.96 -31.76
CA SER A 187 29.72 -8.53 -31.62
C SER A 187 28.83 -7.94 -30.54
N SER A 188 29.49 -7.47 -29.49
CA SER A 188 29.01 -6.49 -28.53
C SER A 188 28.76 -5.15 -29.22
N GLY A 189 27.68 -4.45 -28.85
CA GLY A 189 27.47 -3.06 -29.28
C GLY A 189 26.16 -2.50 -28.77
N VAL A 190 26.27 -1.52 -27.88
CA VAL A 190 25.25 -0.51 -27.61
C VAL A 190 25.13 0.35 -28.87
N GLU A 191 23.92 0.69 -29.31
CA GLU A 191 23.46 2.07 -29.62
C GLU A 191 22.14 2.10 -30.40
N ASP A 192 21.47 3.24 -30.24
CA ASP A 192 20.14 3.65 -30.67
C ASP A 192 19.83 3.44 -32.16
N GLU A 193 18.57 3.14 -32.49
CA GLU A 193 18.09 3.22 -33.87
C GLU A 193 16.84 4.11 -33.99
N VAL A 194 17.07 5.24 -34.67
CA VAL A 194 16.11 6.25 -35.13
C VAL A 194 15.50 5.74 -36.44
N VAL A 195 14.17 5.72 -36.53
CA VAL A 195 13.44 5.23 -37.72
C VAL A 195 13.46 6.27 -38.85
N HIS A 196 14.00 5.89 -40.00
CA HIS A 196 13.90 6.62 -41.27
C HIS A 196 12.66 6.17 -42.06
N VAL A 197 11.84 7.12 -42.51
CA VAL A 197 10.63 6.89 -43.33
C VAL A 197 10.95 7.10 -44.81
N ILE A 198 10.58 6.14 -45.67
CA ILE A 198 10.55 6.30 -47.13
C ILE A 198 9.09 6.33 -47.58
N VAL A 199 8.73 7.39 -48.29
CA VAL A 199 7.39 7.67 -48.83
C VAL A 199 7.26 7.13 -50.24
N THR A 200 6.09 6.60 -50.61
CA THR A 200 5.71 6.43 -52.03
C THR A 200 4.24 6.81 -52.23
N ARG A 201 4.00 7.74 -53.16
CA ARG A 201 2.67 8.18 -53.63
C ARG A 201 2.10 7.21 -54.66
N PRO A 202 0.77 7.21 -54.83
CA PRO A 202 0.22 7.37 -56.18
C PRO A 202 -0.96 8.37 -56.26
N SER A 203 -1.39 8.61 -57.51
CA SER A 203 -2.11 9.78 -58.02
C SER A 203 -3.57 9.49 -58.44
N ASN A 204 -4.39 10.55 -58.41
CA ASN A 204 -5.65 10.81 -59.18
C ASN A 204 -6.89 9.93 -58.82
N LEU A 205 -8.17 10.37 -58.85
CA LEU A 205 -8.87 11.40 -59.63
C LEU A 205 -10.28 11.64 -59.02
N GLY A 206 -10.81 12.88 -59.07
CA GLY A 206 -12.25 13.14 -59.26
C GLY A 206 -13.13 13.59 -58.08
N SER A 207 -13.71 14.78 -58.22
CA SER A 207 -14.74 15.46 -57.40
C SER A 207 -15.93 15.86 -58.34
N PRO A 208 -17.00 16.62 -57.98
CA PRO A 208 -17.65 17.02 -56.70
C PRO A 208 -19.24 16.99 -56.73
N ASP A 209 -19.87 17.66 -55.76
CA ASP A 209 -21.26 18.24 -55.69
C ASP A 209 -22.39 17.37 -55.06
N SER A 210 -23.31 17.82 -54.19
CA SER A 210 -23.84 19.16 -53.82
C SER A 210 -24.69 19.11 -52.51
N ASP A 211 -24.79 20.25 -51.83
CA ASP A 211 -25.59 20.64 -50.62
C ASP A 211 -27.03 21.14 -51.01
N PRO A 212 -27.97 21.65 -50.14
CA PRO A 212 -28.25 21.49 -48.69
C PRO A 212 -29.78 21.58 -48.27
N GLN A 213 -30.08 21.66 -46.94
CA GLN A 213 -31.24 22.32 -46.23
C GLN A 213 -32.62 21.56 -46.11
N THR A 214 -33.50 21.65 -45.07
CA THR A 214 -33.65 22.41 -43.78
C THR A 214 -34.91 21.92 -42.99
N ALA A 215 -34.94 22.10 -41.65
CA ALA A 215 -36.09 22.25 -40.70
C ALA A 215 -36.95 21.01 -40.29
N GLN A 216 -37.54 20.87 -39.08
CA GLN A 216 -37.58 21.60 -37.79
C GLN A 216 -38.26 20.68 -36.72
N ASN A 217 -37.74 20.73 -35.48
CA ASN A 217 -38.36 20.55 -34.15
C ASN A 217 -39.47 19.50 -33.86
N LEU A 218 -39.20 18.60 -32.89
CA LEU A 218 -40.13 18.33 -31.78
C LEU A 218 -39.40 17.77 -30.53
N THR A 219 -39.77 18.31 -29.37
CA THR A 219 -39.19 18.13 -28.03
C THR A 219 -39.53 16.77 -27.42
N LYS A 220 -38.52 15.96 -27.08
CA LYS A 220 -38.58 14.91 -26.04
C LYS A 220 -37.15 14.60 -25.56
N VAL A 221 -36.74 15.16 -24.43
CA VAL A 221 -35.39 14.98 -23.89
C VAL A 221 -35.33 13.73 -23.01
N ALA A 222 -34.95 12.62 -23.63
CA ALA A 222 -33.97 11.67 -23.13
C ALA A 222 -33.11 11.28 -24.34
N PRO A 223 -31.78 11.13 -24.20
CA PRO A 223 -31.26 9.83 -24.62
C PRO A 223 -30.03 9.34 -23.84
N ASP A 224 -29.94 8.01 -23.86
CA ASP A 224 -28.76 7.20 -23.65
C ASP A 224 -27.76 7.39 -24.82
N SER A 225 -26.48 7.12 -24.55
CA SER A 225 -25.44 6.73 -25.51
C SER A 225 -24.71 7.78 -26.39
N ARG A 226 -23.49 8.10 -25.92
CA ARG A 226 -22.16 8.06 -26.60
C ARG A 226 -21.44 9.37 -27.01
N GLN A 227 -20.17 9.37 -26.59
CA GLN A 227 -18.94 9.75 -27.31
C GLN A 227 -18.66 11.21 -27.67
N PHE A 228 -17.70 11.78 -26.93
CA PHE A 228 -16.71 12.70 -27.50
C PHE A 228 -15.39 11.93 -27.70
N LYS A 229 -14.90 11.88 -28.95
CA LYS A 229 -13.61 11.29 -29.36
C LYS A 229 -12.44 12.18 -28.89
N PRO A 230 -11.23 11.61 -28.82
CA PRO A 230 -10.26 11.98 -29.85
C PRO A 230 -9.62 10.77 -30.55
N ILE A 231 -9.51 10.93 -31.87
CA ILE A 231 -8.43 10.45 -32.76
C ILE A 231 -8.13 8.94 -32.74
N ILE A 232 -8.76 8.24 -33.68
CA ILE A 232 -8.21 7.02 -34.30
C ILE A 232 -8.07 7.30 -35.79
N ALA A 233 -6.90 6.99 -36.34
CA ALA A 233 -6.71 6.62 -37.73
C ALA A 233 -5.66 5.50 -37.75
N ALA A 234 -5.78 4.41 -38.48
CA ALA A 234 -6.90 3.75 -39.16
C ALA A 234 -6.39 2.31 -39.42
N GLU A 235 -7.27 1.33 -39.33
CA GLU A 235 -7.00 -0.07 -39.65
C GLU A 235 -6.78 -0.28 -41.15
N THR A 236 -5.90 -1.22 -41.48
CA THR A 236 -6.07 -2.06 -42.68
C THR A 236 -6.01 -3.51 -42.21
N GLU A 237 -7.15 -4.21 -42.34
CA GLU A 237 -7.25 -5.66 -42.20
C GLU A 237 -6.45 -6.35 -43.32
N GLN A 238 -5.59 -7.32 -42.99
CA GLN A 238 -5.79 -8.74 -43.34
C GLN A 238 -4.64 -9.65 -42.87
N ASP A 239 -5.07 -10.74 -42.23
CA ASP A 239 -4.49 -12.08 -42.09
C ASP A 239 -3.15 -12.28 -41.34
N GLY A 240 -3.24 -12.93 -40.17
CA GLY A 240 -2.17 -13.80 -39.68
C GLY A 240 -1.94 -13.90 -38.17
N VAL A 241 -2.75 -14.71 -37.48
CA VAL A 241 -2.33 -15.68 -36.43
C VAL A 241 -1.80 -15.20 -35.05
N CYS A 242 -2.45 -15.76 -34.01
CA CYS A 242 -2.06 -16.01 -32.60
C CYS A 242 -2.26 -14.92 -31.53
N GLU A 243 -3.51 -14.81 -31.03
CA GLU A 243 -3.80 -14.46 -29.62
C GLU A 243 -3.78 -15.73 -28.75
N GLN A 244 -2.94 -15.77 -27.71
CA GLN A 244 -3.13 -16.64 -26.54
C GLN A 244 -2.58 -15.99 -25.27
N SER A 245 -3.31 -16.20 -24.17
CA SER A 245 -3.08 -15.84 -22.75
C SER A 245 -3.46 -14.39 -22.39
N VAL A 246 -4.49 -14.10 -21.58
CA VAL A 246 -4.79 -14.63 -20.24
C VAL A 246 -6.31 -14.50 -19.98
N GLN A 247 -7.12 -15.48 -20.38
CA GLN A 247 -8.50 -15.60 -19.90
C GLN A 247 -9.03 -17.03 -20.10
N SER A 248 -8.47 -18.02 -19.39
CA SER A 248 -9.18 -19.26 -19.08
C SER A 248 -8.38 -20.08 -18.07
N CYS A 249 -8.64 -19.88 -16.78
CA CYS A 249 -8.34 -20.85 -15.72
C CYS A 249 -9.35 -20.65 -14.58
N ARG A 250 -10.65 -20.73 -14.92
CA ARG A 250 -11.71 -20.84 -13.91
C ARG A 250 -13.01 -21.38 -14.50
N SER A 251 -12.95 -22.49 -15.25
CA SER A 251 -14.14 -23.29 -15.64
C SER A 251 -13.69 -24.56 -16.38
N GLN A 252 -13.08 -25.53 -15.68
CA GLN A 252 -13.06 -26.94 -16.09
C GLN A 252 -12.41 -27.79 -15.00
N GLU A 253 -13.07 -27.90 -13.85
CA GLU A 253 -12.84 -29.04 -12.94
C GLU A 253 -14.10 -29.39 -12.12
N GLU A 254 -15.27 -29.22 -12.74
CA GLU A 254 -16.52 -29.83 -12.28
C GLU A 254 -17.09 -30.65 -13.44
N ASN A 255 -16.53 -31.84 -13.66
CA ASN A 255 -17.21 -33.00 -14.23
C ASN A 255 -16.19 -34.13 -14.50
N ASN A 256 -15.47 -34.57 -13.47
CA ASN A 256 -15.18 -36.00 -13.35
C ASN A 256 -14.83 -36.36 -11.91
N ILE A 257 -15.21 -37.59 -11.51
CA ILE A 257 -15.01 -38.21 -10.20
C ILE A 257 -16.12 -37.93 -9.18
N LYS A 258 -17.28 -38.53 -9.46
CA LYS A 258 -18.15 -39.10 -8.43
C LYS A 258 -17.40 -40.24 -7.73
N GLY A 259 -17.15 -40.10 -6.43
CA GLY A 259 -16.96 -41.22 -5.49
C GLY A 259 -15.56 -41.42 -4.90
N LYS A 260 -15.31 -40.86 -3.72
CA LYS A 260 -14.98 -41.57 -2.46
C LYS A 260 -14.42 -40.61 -1.40
N THR A 261 -15.16 -40.53 -0.30
CA THR A 261 -14.79 -40.43 1.12
C THR A 261 -13.37 -39.99 1.52
N GLY A 262 -13.30 -38.96 2.38
CA GLY A 262 -12.31 -38.86 3.47
C GLY A 262 -11.25 -37.76 3.39
N GLU A 263 -11.22 -36.92 4.44
CA GLU A 263 -10.06 -36.17 4.99
C GLU A 263 -9.63 -34.81 4.37
N GLY A 264 -9.96 -33.73 5.11
CA GLY A 264 -9.08 -32.60 5.45
C GLY A 264 -8.42 -31.77 4.33
N GLU A 265 -9.08 -30.72 3.85
CA GLU A 265 -8.47 -29.73 2.97
C GLU A 265 -7.51 -28.79 3.72
N LYS A 266 -6.21 -28.93 3.41
CA LYS A 266 -5.16 -27.96 3.70
C LYS A 266 -5.23 -26.81 2.69
N SER A 267 -5.17 -25.58 3.20
CA SER A 267 -4.92 -24.36 2.42
C SER A 267 -3.60 -24.49 1.65
N VAL A 268 -3.65 -24.24 0.33
CA VAL A 268 -2.47 -24.16 -0.53
C VAL A 268 -1.73 -22.87 -0.20
N THR A 269 -0.80 -22.96 0.74
CA THR A 269 0.30 -22.01 0.90
C THR A 269 1.20 -22.18 -0.31
N VAL A 270 1.45 -21.11 -1.08
CA VAL A 270 2.60 -21.09 -1.99
C VAL A 270 3.84 -21.05 -1.10
N GLU A 271 4.33 -22.24 -0.72
CA GLU A 271 5.63 -22.39 -0.09
C GLU A 271 6.68 -21.98 -1.12
N VAL A 272 7.31 -20.83 -0.88
CA VAL A 272 8.55 -20.47 -1.55
C VAL A 272 9.55 -21.57 -1.22
N PRO A 273 10.13 -22.28 -2.21
CA PRO A 273 11.11 -23.31 -1.92
C PRO A 273 12.28 -22.66 -1.19
N GLU A 274 12.50 -23.03 0.08
CA GLU A 274 13.73 -22.76 0.80
C GLU A 274 14.84 -23.61 0.19
N HIS A 275 15.37 -23.15 -0.94
CA HIS A 275 16.75 -23.42 -1.28
C HIS A 275 17.45 -22.07 -1.30
N SER A 276 18.33 -21.86 -0.33
CA SER A 276 19.16 -20.67 -0.19
C SER A 276 20.05 -20.48 -1.41
N SER A 277 19.51 -19.96 -2.50
CA SER A 277 20.29 -19.37 -3.57
C SER A 277 20.92 -18.12 -2.97
N SER A 278 22.23 -18.17 -2.70
CA SER A 278 22.94 -17.03 -2.15
C SER A 278 22.74 -15.86 -3.12
N ILE A 279 22.04 -14.81 -2.68
CA ILE A 279 21.78 -13.63 -3.52
C ILE A 279 23.15 -13.03 -3.83
N SER A 280 23.59 -13.15 -5.08
CA SER A 280 24.85 -12.57 -5.52
C SER A 280 24.83 -11.05 -5.33
N SER A 281 25.98 -10.44 -5.02
CA SER A 281 26.08 -8.97 -4.86
C SER A 281 25.53 -8.21 -6.06
N LYS A 282 25.63 -8.77 -7.28
CA LYS A 282 25.04 -8.19 -8.50
C LYS A 282 23.51 -8.22 -8.46
N MET A 283 22.94 -9.34 -8.03
CA MET A 283 21.49 -9.50 -7.87
C MET A 283 20.95 -8.56 -6.79
N LEU A 284 21.65 -8.42 -5.66
CA LEU A 284 21.30 -7.47 -4.61
C LEU A 284 21.34 -6.03 -5.09
N GLY A 285 22.37 -5.65 -5.86
CA GLY A 285 22.47 -4.32 -6.47
C GLY A 285 21.32 -4.02 -7.44
N LEU A 286 20.90 -5.01 -8.23
CA LEU A 286 19.72 -4.87 -9.11
C LEU A 286 18.44 -4.70 -8.31
N ILE A 287 18.21 -5.51 -7.27
CA ILE A 287 17.05 -5.39 -6.38
C ILE A 287 17.00 -3.98 -5.78
N LEU A 288 18.09 -3.53 -5.16
CA LEU A 288 18.15 -2.21 -4.52
C LEU A 288 17.92 -1.06 -5.52
N LYS A 289 18.47 -1.17 -6.73
CA LYS A 289 18.25 -0.17 -7.80
C LYS A 289 16.76 -0.11 -8.20
N THR A 290 16.11 -1.26 -8.38
CA THR A 290 14.67 -1.32 -8.70
C THR A 290 13.83 -0.73 -7.57
N VAL A 291 14.11 -1.10 -6.33
CA VAL A 291 13.40 -0.60 -5.14
C VAL A 291 13.54 0.90 -5.01
N TRP A 292 14.77 1.43 -5.10
CA TRP A 292 15.03 2.87 -5.02
C TRP A 292 14.21 3.66 -6.04
N PHE A 293 14.22 3.21 -7.29
CA PHE A 293 13.49 3.89 -8.36
C PHE A 293 11.97 3.85 -8.17
N LYS A 294 11.42 2.73 -7.70
CA LYS A 294 10.00 2.63 -7.37
C LYS A 294 9.61 3.46 -6.15
N LEU A 295 10.46 3.49 -5.13
CA LEU A 295 10.22 4.24 -3.90
C LEU A 295 10.24 5.75 -4.15
N VAL A 296 11.19 6.27 -4.92
CA VAL A 296 11.23 7.70 -5.28
C VAL A 296 10.01 8.12 -6.09
N ARG A 297 9.45 7.21 -6.90
CA ARG A 297 8.22 7.43 -7.66
C ARG A 297 6.94 7.19 -6.85
N ASN A 298 7.04 6.73 -5.60
CA ASN A 298 5.89 6.44 -4.76
C ASN A 298 5.25 7.75 -4.25
N PRO A 299 3.91 7.92 -4.43
CA PRO A 299 3.15 9.04 -3.89
C PRO A 299 3.41 9.40 -2.44
N ASN A 300 3.49 8.40 -1.59
CA ASN A 300 3.65 8.58 -0.14
C ASN A 300 5.04 9.13 0.20
N SER A 301 6.07 8.72 -0.55
CA SER A 301 7.44 9.14 -0.31
C SER A 301 7.64 10.61 -0.66
N TYR A 302 7.23 11.07 -1.84
CA TYR A 302 7.36 12.50 -2.17
C TYR A 302 6.42 13.38 -1.35
N ALA A 303 5.21 12.92 -1.01
CA ALA A 303 4.30 13.71 -0.16
C ALA A 303 4.89 13.96 1.23
N SER A 304 5.59 12.96 1.79
CA SER A 304 6.29 13.10 3.07
C SER A 304 7.47 14.09 2.98
N LEU A 305 8.25 14.02 1.89
CA LEU A 305 9.36 14.95 1.65
C LEU A 305 8.88 16.38 1.40
N LEU A 306 7.82 16.56 0.62
CA LEU A 306 7.20 17.86 0.36
C LEU A 306 6.60 18.45 1.65
N GLY A 307 5.92 17.62 2.45
CA GLY A 307 5.36 18.03 3.74
C GLY A 307 6.46 18.49 4.69
N LEU A 308 7.56 17.75 4.79
CA LEU A 308 8.70 18.10 5.65
C LEU A 308 9.40 19.36 5.17
N SER A 309 9.64 19.46 3.86
CA SER A 309 10.24 20.65 3.25
C SER A 309 9.37 21.89 3.50
N TRP A 310 8.04 21.75 3.37
CA TRP A 310 7.09 22.81 3.70
C TRP A 310 7.13 23.18 5.18
N ALA A 311 7.11 22.20 6.10
CA ALA A 311 7.17 22.45 7.54
C ALA A 311 8.43 23.20 7.95
N LEU A 312 9.59 22.81 7.41
CA LEU A 312 10.87 23.48 7.63
C LEU A 312 10.85 24.91 7.09
N ALA A 313 10.37 25.11 5.85
CA ALA A 313 10.29 26.43 5.24
C ALA A 313 9.32 27.35 5.98
N SER A 314 8.12 26.86 6.31
CA SER A 314 7.10 27.60 7.04
C SER A 314 7.60 28.03 8.41
N CYS A 315 8.31 27.15 9.14
CA CYS A 315 8.88 27.49 10.44
C CYS A 315 10.08 28.44 10.34
N ARG A 316 10.89 28.34 9.29
CA ARG A 316 12.10 29.15 9.11
C ARG A 316 11.81 30.57 8.62
N TRP A 317 10.80 30.73 7.76
CA TRP A 317 10.43 31.99 7.14
C TRP A 317 9.06 32.55 7.60
N GLY A 318 8.35 31.86 8.49
CA GLY A 318 7.05 32.31 9.01
C GLY A 318 5.93 32.32 7.95
N ILE A 319 6.11 31.59 6.85
CA ILE A 319 5.17 31.57 5.72
C ILE A 319 3.98 30.69 6.08
N LYS A 320 2.78 31.27 6.11
CA LYS A 320 1.53 30.50 6.26
C LYS A 320 1.17 29.81 4.94
N LYS A 321 0.59 28.61 5.04
CA LYS A 321 0.06 27.85 3.91
C LYS A 321 -0.97 28.69 3.14
N PRO A 322 -0.89 28.80 1.79
CA PRO A 322 -1.94 29.43 1.00
C PRO A 322 -3.28 28.72 1.25
N GLN A 323 -4.35 29.49 1.48
CA GLN A 323 -5.68 28.94 1.81
C GLN A 323 -6.20 27.95 0.76
N ILE A 324 -5.92 28.21 -0.53
CA ILE A 324 -6.30 27.31 -1.63
C ILE A 324 -5.66 25.93 -1.43
N MET A 325 -4.36 25.89 -1.12
CA MET A 325 -3.65 24.64 -0.86
C MET A 325 -4.08 24.00 0.46
N GLU A 326 -4.41 24.80 1.48
CA GLU A 326 -4.91 24.30 2.76
C GLU A 326 -6.23 23.56 2.59
N ASN A 327 -7.25 24.25 2.07
CA ASN A 327 -8.58 23.70 1.90
C ASN A 327 -8.59 22.51 0.93
N SER A 328 -7.81 22.57 -0.16
CA SER A 328 -7.73 21.45 -1.12
C SER A 328 -7.16 20.18 -0.49
N VAL A 329 -6.11 20.32 0.33
CA VAL A 329 -5.51 19.17 1.03
C VAL A 329 -6.48 18.64 2.09
N THR A 330 -7.06 19.51 2.92
CA THR A 330 -7.96 19.12 4.01
C THR A 330 -9.22 18.41 3.51
N ILE A 331 -9.83 18.87 2.41
CA ILE A 331 -11.01 18.17 1.82
C ILE A 331 -10.66 16.72 1.46
N LEU A 332 -9.51 16.52 0.81
CA LEU A 332 -9.15 15.21 0.28
C LEU A 332 -8.53 14.29 1.36
N SER A 333 -7.86 14.83 2.37
CA SER A 333 -7.34 14.07 3.50
C SER A 333 -8.46 13.62 4.46
N ASP A 334 -9.41 14.50 4.79
CA ASP A 334 -10.56 14.18 5.64
C ASP A 334 -11.46 13.12 4.97
N ALA A 335 -11.76 13.32 3.68
CA ALA A 335 -12.45 12.31 2.88
C ALA A 335 -11.63 11.01 2.80
N GLY A 336 -10.32 11.14 2.63
CA GLY A 336 -9.37 10.05 2.54
C GLY A 336 -9.33 9.15 3.76
N LEU A 337 -9.40 9.74 4.97
CA LEU A 337 -9.44 9.02 6.23
C LEU A 337 -10.73 8.20 6.36
N GLY A 338 -11.89 8.79 6.01
CA GLY A 338 -13.17 8.09 5.96
C GLY A 338 -13.19 6.95 4.93
N MET A 339 -12.64 7.19 3.73
CA MET A 339 -12.51 6.20 2.66
C MET A 339 -11.56 5.06 3.03
N ALA A 340 -10.52 5.31 3.82
CA ALA A 340 -9.62 4.28 4.31
C ALA A 340 -10.34 3.31 5.28
N MET A 341 -11.14 3.85 6.20
CA MET A 341 -12.01 3.04 7.07
C MET A 341 -13.10 2.32 6.29
N PHE A 342 -13.67 2.96 5.27
CA PHE A 342 -14.61 2.32 4.36
C PHE A 342 -13.95 1.15 3.62
N SER A 343 -12.74 1.32 3.09
CA SER A 343 -11.95 0.26 2.43
C SER A 343 -11.69 -0.92 3.36
N LEU A 344 -11.38 -0.67 4.64
CA LEU A 344 -11.23 -1.70 5.66
C LEU A 344 -12.53 -2.50 5.85
N GLY A 345 -13.67 -1.82 5.98
CA GLY A 345 -14.98 -2.47 6.10
C GLY A 345 -15.38 -3.29 4.86
N LEU A 346 -15.10 -2.79 3.65
CA LEU A 346 -15.28 -3.53 2.41
C LEU A 346 -14.43 -4.82 2.41
N PHE A 347 -13.17 -4.72 2.82
CA PHE A 347 -12.29 -5.88 2.90
C PHE A 347 -12.83 -6.93 3.87
N MET A 348 -13.22 -6.51 5.08
CA MET A 348 -13.79 -7.42 6.09
C MET A 348 -15.07 -8.12 5.60
N ALA A 349 -15.90 -7.46 4.78
CA ALA A 349 -17.11 -8.08 4.24
C ALA A 349 -16.85 -9.08 3.11
N LEU A 350 -15.78 -8.87 2.34
CA LEU A 350 -15.36 -9.80 1.28
C LEU A 350 -14.75 -11.09 1.84
N GLN A 351 -14.30 -11.09 3.09
CA GLN A 351 -13.74 -12.27 3.72
C GLN A 351 -14.85 -13.29 4.07
N PRO A 352 -14.59 -14.60 3.94
CA PRO A 352 -15.56 -15.64 4.27
C PRO A 352 -15.90 -15.68 5.76
N ARG A 353 -15.00 -15.17 6.61
CA ARG A 353 -15.15 -15.06 8.07
C ARG A 353 -14.74 -13.67 8.53
N ILE A 354 -15.36 -13.18 9.60
CA ILE A 354 -15.01 -11.88 10.22
C ILE A 354 -13.54 -11.87 10.68
N ILE A 355 -13.04 -13.01 11.16
CA ILE A 355 -11.61 -13.24 11.46
C ILE A 355 -11.00 -14.02 10.30
N ALA A 356 -10.49 -13.31 9.31
CA ALA A 356 -10.00 -13.89 8.06
C ALA A 356 -8.72 -14.73 8.26
N CYS A 357 -7.81 -14.28 9.13
CA CYS A 357 -6.55 -14.97 9.42
C CYS A 357 -6.69 -16.20 10.34
N GLY A 358 -7.88 -16.46 10.89
CA GLY A 358 -8.14 -17.52 11.86
C GLY A 358 -7.72 -17.21 13.31
N ASN A 359 -8.31 -17.93 14.27
CA ASN A 359 -8.21 -17.57 15.70
C ASN A 359 -6.78 -17.58 16.26
N ARG A 360 -5.92 -18.50 15.81
CA ARG A 360 -4.53 -18.60 16.32
C ARG A 360 -3.71 -17.38 15.91
N LEU A 361 -3.75 -17.02 14.63
CA LEU A 361 -3.03 -15.86 14.10
C LEU A 361 -3.59 -14.55 14.65
N ALA A 362 -4.91 -14.46 14.83
CA ALA A 362 -5.52 -13.32 15.51
C ALA A 362 -5.02 -13.16 16.95
N VAL A 363 -4.99 -14.24 17.74
CA VAL A 363 -4.46 -14.20 19.12
C VAL A 363 -2.99 -13.80 19.15
N TYR A 364 -2.15 -14.37 18.28
CA TYR A 364 -0.75 -13.93 18.16
C TYR A 364 -0.64 -12.46 17.76
N GLY A 365 -1.49 -12.02 16.83
CA GLY A 365 -1.56 -10.64 16.40
C GLY A 365 -1.84 -9.68 17.57
N MET A 366 -2.88 -10.00 18.35
CA MET A 366 -3.27 -9.23 19.54
C MET A 366 -2.18 -9.24 20.61
N LEU A 367 -1.49 -10.36 20.84
CA LEU A 367 -0.38 -10.43 21.79
C LEU A 367 0.80 -9.57 21.34
N VAL A 368 1.16 -9.62 20.05
CA VAL A 368 2.23 -8.78 19.50
C VAL A 368 1.85 -7.30 19.59
N ARG A 369 0.60 -6.96 19.26
CA ARG A 369 0.09 -5.59 19.28
C ARG A 369 0.02 -5.02 20.69
N PHE A 370 -0.66 -5.69 21.62
CA PHE A 370 -1.01 -5.11 22.92
C PHE A 370 -0.05 -5.49 24.05
N LEU A 371 0.80 -6.51 23.89
CA LEU A 371 1.83 -6.86 24.87
C LEU A 371 3.23 -6.56 24.36
N ALA A 372 3.66 -7.18 23.25
CA ALA A 372 5.05 -7.09 22.82
C ALA A 372 5.45 -5.66 22.39
N GLY A 373 4.64 -4.99 21.57
CA GLY A 373 4.89 -3.61 21.15
C GLY A 373 5.06 -2.64 22.33
N PRO A 374 4.06 -2.54 23.24
CA PRO A 374 4.15 -1.71 24.44
C PRO A 374 5.32 -2.08 25.38
N ALA A 375 5.62 -3.37 25.52
CA ALA A 375 6.75 -3.81 26.34
C ALA A 375 8.09 -3.33 25.75
N VAL A 376 8.31 -3.46 24.44
CA VAL A 376 9.53 -2.97 23.80
C VAL A 376 9.61 -1.44 23.86
N MET A 377 8.49 -0.74 23.66
CA MET A 377 8.43 0.71 23.86
C MET A 377 8.81 1.10 25.29
N ALA A 378 8.30 0.40 26.31
CA ALA A 378 8.63 0.68 27.71
C ALA A 378 10.13 0.51 27.98
N VAL A 379 10.73 -0.59 27.50
CA VAL A 379 12.17 -0.84 27.63
C VAL A 379 12.99 0.23 26.93
N ALA A 380 12.64 0.59 25.69
CA ALA A 380 13.33 1.63 24.93
C ALA A 380 13.20 3.01 25.59
N ALA A 381 12.01 3.37 26.06
CA ALA A 381 11.76 4.65 26.71
C ALA A 381 12.52 4.78 28.04
N ILE A 382 12.56 3.72 28.86
CA ILE A 382 13.38 3.69 30.07
C ILE A 382 14.88 3.77 29.73
N GLY A 383 15.33 3.03 28.70
CA GLY A 383 16.72 3.02 28.26
C GLY A 383 17.22 4.36 27.73
N VAL A 384 16.36 5.13 27.06
CA VAL A 384 16.65 6.50 26.60
C VAL A 384 16.53 7.53 27.74
N GLY A 385 15.93 7.16 28.87
CA GLY A 385 15.84 8.00 30.06
C GLY A 385 14.54 8.81 30.18
N LEU A 386 13.47 8.44 29.47
CA LEU A 386 12.15 9.05 29.67
C LEU A 386 11.61 8.77 31.06
N ARG A 387 11.03 9.81 31.68
CA ARG A 387 10.43 9.74 33.01
C ARG A 387 9.07 10.41 33.05
N GLY A 388 8.30 10.09 34.08
CA GLY A 388 7.02 10.74 34.39
C GLY A 388 5.97 10.53 33.30
N THR A 389 5.26 11.60 32.95
CA THR A 389 4.11 11.57 32.04
C THR A 389 4.49 11.17 30.62
N VAL A 390 5.66 11.61 30.11
CA VAL A 390 6.07 11.33 28.73
C VAL A 390 6.32 9.83 28.52
N LEU A 391 6.90 9.14 29.52
CA LEU A 391 7.05 7.68 29.50
C LEU A 391 5.68 6.96 29.42
N ARG A 392 4.71 7.36 30.24
CA ARG A 392 3.35 6.78 30.23
C ARG A 392 2.67 7.00 28.88
N VAL A 393 2.82 8.21 28.34
CA VAL A 393 2.32 8.60 27.01
C VAL A 393 2.91 7.72 25.91
N SER A 394 4.23 7.49 25.90
CA SER A 394 4.88 6.60 24.93
C SER A 394 4.34 5.18 24.99
N ILE A 395 4.14 4.62 26.19
CA ILE A 395 3.60 3.27 26.36
C ILE A 395 2.14 3.20 25.90
N VAL A 396 1.30 4.18 26.25
CA VAL A 396 -0.10 4.25 25.82
C VAL A 396 -0.18 4.36 24.29
N GLN A 397 0.67 5.18 23.67
CA GLN A 397 0.75 5.32 22.22
C GLN A 397 1.09 3.98 21.54
N ALA A 398 2.07 3.25 22.08
CA ALA A 398 2.40 1.92 21.59
C ALA A 398 1.27 0.91 21.82
N ALA A 399 0.35 1.11 22.75
CA ALA A 399 -0.75 0.21 23.07
C ALA A 399 -2.07 0.50 22.32
N LEU A 400 -2.11 1.52 21.44
CA LEU A 400 -3.30 1.82 20.64
C LEU A 400 -3.65 0.66 19.67
N PRO A 401 -4.85 0.57 19.09
CA PRO A 401 -5.14 -0.43 18.04
C PRO A 401 -4.29 -0.23 16.77
N GLN A 402 -4.34 -1.19 15.84
CA GLN A 402 -3.58 -1.12 14.58
C GLN A 402 -3.98 0.08 13.70
N GLY A 403 -2.99 0.71 13.08
CA GLY A 403 -3.21 1.82 12.16
C GLY A 403 -3.85 1.40 10.82
N ILE A 404 -4.66 2.28 10.26
CA ILE A 404 -5.39 2.03 9.00
C ILE A 404 -4.45 2.02 7.79
N VAL A 405 -3.46 2.92 7.77
CA VAL A 405 -2.49 3.04 6.66
C VAL A 405 -1.68 1.75 6.45
N PRO A 406 -1.13 1.10 7.49
CA PRO A 406 -0.56 -0.24 7.40
C PRO A 406 -1.43 -1.26 6.66
N PHE A 407 -2.74 -1.30 6.96
CA PHE A 407 -3.69 -2.18 6.30
C PHE A 407 -3.85 -1.82 4.81
N VAL A 408 -4.00 -0.52 4.49
CA VAL A 408 -4.14 -0.04 3.10
C VAL A 408 -2.94 -0.48 2.25
N PHE A 409 -1.72 -0.34 2.78
CA PHE A 409 -0.51 -0.79 2.09
C PHE A 409 -0.42 -2.31 2.01
N ALA A 410 -0.70 -3.03 3.10
CA ALA A 410 -0.70 -4.49 3.08
C ALA A 410 -1.69 -5.07 2.06
N ARG A 411 -2.85 -4.42 1.88
CA ARG A 411 -3.82 -4.78 0.85
C ARG A 411 -3.31 -4.44 -0.56
N GLU A 412 -2.70 -3.28 -0.75
CA GLU A 412 -2.13 -2.87 -2.04
C GLU A 412 -0.99 -3.78 -2.50
N TYR A 413 -0.11 -4.16 -1.57
CA TYR A 413 1.04 -5.05 -1.81
C TYR A 413 0.72 -6.54 -1.61
N ASN A 414 -0.56 -6.89 -1.38
CA ASN A 414 -1.04 -8.27 -1.20
C ASN A 414 -0.23 -9.09 -0.16
N LEU A 415 0.01 -8.51 1.02
CA LEU A 415 0.75 -9.15 2.10
C LEU A 415 -0.03 -9.14 3.42
N HIS A 416 -0.55 -10.30 3.83
CA HIS A 416 -1.20 -10.54 5.13
C HIS A 416 -2.20 -9.43 5.56
N ALA A 417 -2.98 -8.90 4.61
CA ALA A 417 -3.97 -7.86 4.88
C ALA A 417 -5.08 -8.32 5.84
N ASP A 418 -5.36 -9.63 5.84
CA ASP A 418 -6.26 -10.34 6.76
C ASP A 418 -5.80 -10.30 8.23
N VAL A 419 -4.49 -10.41 8.46
CA VAL A 419 -3.92 -10.29 9.81
C VAL A 419 -4.03 -8.84 10.28
N LEU A 420 -3.65 -7.89 9.43
CA LEU A 420 -3.62 -6.46 9.75
C LEU A 420 -5.01 -5.83 9.89
N SER A 421 -6.02 -6.36 9.21
CA SER A 421 -7.41 -5.91 9.36
C SER A 421 -8.07 -6.37 10.67
N THR A 422 -7.50 -7.40 11.31
CA THR A 422 -8.08 -8.07 12.48
C THR A 422 -7.53 -7.52 13.80
N ALA A 423 -6.34 -6.91 13.76
CA ALA A 423 -5.53 -6.63 14.94
C ALA A 423 -5.62 -5.20 15.50
#